data_AF-A0A1E3X9M9-F1
#
_entry.id   AF-A0A1E3X9M9-F1
#
_cell.length_a   1.000
_cell.length_b   1.000
_cell.length_c   1.000
_cell.angle_alpha   90.00
_cell.angle_beta   90.00
_cell.angle_gamma   90.00
#
_symmetry.space_group_name_H-M   'P 1'
#
loop_
_entity.id
_entity.type
_entity.pdbx_description
1 polymer ?
#
loop_
_entity_poly.entity_id
_entity_poly.type
_entity_poly.pdbx_seq_one_letter_code
_entity_poly.pdbx_strand_id
1 'polypeptide(L)'
;MPGKSKIIFTSKDEIIIKYLHTPVPEYLSYNSTITIKDNGKNPVSIKLKFDDILPEWAEMPPKEHSINAPTIVELYRKLNRWFRKYGYTFYTH
;
A
#
# COMPACT_ATOMS: atom_id res chain seq x y z
N MET A 1 -5.12 -23.80 22.91
CA MET A 1 -4.41 -22.51 22.94
C MET A 1 -4.36 -21.99 21.51
N PRO A 2 -4.78 -20.74 21.20
CA PRO A 2 -4.60 -20.21 19.85
C PRO A 2 -3.10 -20.12 19.57
N GLY A 3 -2.62 -20.94 18.64
CA GLY A 3 -1.20 -21.01 18.28
C GLY A 3 -0.72 -19.65 17.76
N LYS A 4 0.51 -19.26 18.13
CA LYS A 4 1.15 -18.04 17.60
C LYS A 4 1.10 -18.10 16.07
N SER A 5 0.52 -17.07 15.44
CA SER A 5 0.44 -16.94 13.98
C SER A 5 1.85 -16.97 13.38
N LYS A 6 2.11 -17.87 12.43
CA LYS A 6 3.40 -17.95 11.73
C LYS A 6 3.31 -17.16 10.43
N ILE A 7 4.36 -16.38 10.13
CA ILE A 7 4.50 -15.76 8.81
C ILE A 7 4.88 -16.86 7.82
N ILE A 8 4.07 -17.02 6.78
CA ILE A 8 4.29 -18.02 5.73
C ILE A 8 4.83 -17.41 4.45
N PHE A 9 4.65 -16.10 4.26
CA PHE A 9 5.14 -15.38 3.10
C PHE A 9 5.43 -13.92 3.44
N THR A 10 6.49 -13.38 2.85
CA THR A 10 6.82 -11.95 2.88
C THR A 10 7.31 -11.54 1.51
N SER A 11 6.80 -10.41 1.00
CA SER A 11 7.29 -9.76 -0.21
C SER A 11 7.69 -8.32 0.11
N LYS A 12 8.70 -7.82 -0.58
CA LYS A 12 9.10 -6.42 -0.56
C LYS A 12 9.06 -5.93 -2.00
N ASP A 13 8.20 -4.96 -2.25
CA ASP A 13 7.94 -4.46 -3.59
C ASP A 13 7.83 -2.94 -3.55
N GLU A 14 8.10 -2.31 -4.69
CA GLU A 14 7.82 -0.90 -4.88
C GLU A 14 6.37 -0.72 -5.37
N ILE A 15 5.66 0.25 -4.79
CA ILE A 15 4.32 0.65 -5.25
C ILE A 15 4.41 2.06 -5.81
N ILE A 16 4.21 2.16 -7.12
CA ILE A 16 4.14 3.42 -7.83
C ILE A 16 2.68 3.83 -7.97
N ILE A 17 2.39 5.08 -7.63
CA ILE A 17 1.07 5.69 -7.78
C ILE A 17 1.17 6.95 -8.63
N LYS A 18 0.13 7.22 -9.42
CA LYS A 18 0.02 8.38 -10.30
C LYS A 18 -1.07 9.33 -9.82
N TYR A 19 -0.78 10.62 -9.79
CA TYR A 19 -1.78 11.66 -9.51
C TYR A 19 -2.73 11.85 -10.70
N LEU A 20 -4.04 11.95 -10.41
CA LEU A 20 -5.08 11.93 -11.45
C LEU A 20 -5.48 13.31 -11.98
N HIS A 21 -5.14 14.40 -11.29
CA HIS A 21 -5.78 15.70 -11.51
C HIS A 21 -4.91 16.74 -12.24
N THR A 22 -3.71 16.37 -12.70
CA THR A 22 -2.78 17.30 -13.36
C THR A 22 -2.47 16.88 -14.80
N PRO A 23 -2.26 17.85 -15.71
CA PRO A 23 -1.78 17.58 -17.06
C PRO A 23 -0.33 17.07 -17.07
N VAL A 24 0.46 17.46 -16.06
CA VAL A 24 1.81 16.93 -15.82
C VAL A 24 1.70 15.73 -14.87
N PRO A 25 2.12 14.52 -15.27
CA PRO A 25 1.96 13.35 -14.43
C PRO A 25 2.95 13.40 -13.26
N GLU A 26 2.42 13.56 -12.05
CA GLU A 26 3.18 13.35 -10.81
C GLU A 26 3.04 11.90 -10.36
N TYR A 27 4.17 11.30 -9.98
CA TYR A 27 4.24 9.95 -9.44
C TYR A 27 4.82 9.97 -8.04
N LEU A 28 4.36 9.06 -7.19
CA LEU A 28 4.96 8.81 -5.89
C LEU A 28 5.33 7.34 -5.79
N SER A 29 6.47 7.06 -5.17
CA SER A 29 6.92 5.72 -4.85
C SER A 29 6.83 5.41 -3.35
N TYR A 30 6.32 4.22 -3.05
CA TYR A 30 6.33 3.65 -1.70
C TYR A 30 7.07 2.32 -1.69
N ASN A 31 8.04 2.20 -0.78
CA ASN A 31 8.55 0.90 -0.38
C ASN A 31 7.47 0.16 0.39
N SER A 32 7.08 -1.01 -0.11
CA SER A 32 6.04 -1.83 0.48
C SER A 32 6.59 -3.13 1.03
N THR A 33 5.99 -3.60 2.13
CA THR A 33 6.24 -4.95 2.66
C THR A 33 4.91 -5.63 2.89
N ILE A 34 4.62 -6.65 2.09
CA ILE A 34 3.45 -7.50 2.24
C ILE A 34 3.83 -8.71 3.09
N THR A 35 2.99 -9.06 4.05
CA THR A 35 3.17 -10.21 4.93
C THR A 35 1.90 -11.03 4.95
N ILE A 36 2.02 -12.35 4.81
CA ILE A 36 0.90 -13.29 4.94
C ILE A 36 1.21 -14.25 6.09
N LYS A 37 0.23 -14.40 6.97
CA LYS A 37 0.24 -15.32 8.11
C LYS A 37 -0.64 -16.53 7.84
N ASP A 38 -0.34 -17.65 8.50
CA ASP A 38 -1.11 -18.89 8.41
C ASP A 38 -2.50 -18.83 9.05
N ASN A 39 -2.70 -17.93 10.01
CA ASN A 39 -3.95 -17.80 10.73
C ASN A 39 -4.26 -16.34 11.12
N GLY A 40 -5.50 -16.12 11.59
CA GLY A 40 -6.00 -14.83 12.06
C GLY A 40 -7.10 -14.24 11.16
N LYS A 41 -7.89 -13.31 11.70
CA LYS A 41 -9.02 -12.68 10.99
C LYS A 41 -8.60 -11.86 9.76
N ASN A 42 -7.41 -11.26 9.83
CA ASN A 42 -6.80 -10.49 8.75
C ASN A 42 -5.34 -10.97 8.58
N PRO A 43 -5.11 -12.12 7.95
CA PRO A 43 -3.78 -12.72 7.87
C PRO A 43 -2.86 -12.01 6.88
N VAL A 44 -3.41 -11.17 5.99
CA VAL A 44 -2.65 -10.41 4.99
C VAL A 44 -2.48 -8.98 5.45
N SER A 45 -1.25 -8.46 5.43
CA SER A 45 -0.97 -7.07 5.77
C SER A 45 0.02 -6.44 4.80
N ILE A 46 -0.07 -5.12 4.63
CA ILE A 46 0.95 -4.32 3.96
C ILE A 46 1.41 -3.20 4.88
N LYS A 47 2.72 -2.94 4.87
CA LYS A 47 3.31 -1.73 5.43
C LYS A 47 3.91 -0.92 4.28
N LEU A 48 3.62 0.36 4.25
CA LEU A 48 4.09 1.31 3.25
C LEU A 48 5.00 2.32 3.95
N LYS A 49 6.11 2.62 3.31
CA LYS A 49 7.01 3.69 3.69
C LYS A 49 7.38 4.48 2.44
N PHE A 50 7.02 5.75 2.45
CA PHE A 50 7.43 6.72 1.45
C PHE A 50 8.93 6.96 1.56
N ASP A 51 9.63 6.86 0.44
CA ASP A 51 11.09 6.98 0.38
C ASP A 51 11.55 7.83 -0.81
N ASP A 52 10.70 8.77 -1.24
CA ASP A 52 10.89 9.56 -2.47
C ASP A 52 10.82 11.07 -2.18
N ILE A 53 10.95 11.88 -3.24
CA ILE A 53 10.82 13.33 -3.19
C ILE A 53 9.34 13.71 -3.01
N LEU A 54 9.08 14.62 -2.07
CA LEU A 54 7.73 15.11 -1.81
C LEU A 54 7.11 15.72 -3.07
N PRO A 55 5.81 15.51 -3.33
CA PRO A 55 5.12 16.20 -4.41
C PRO A 55 5.12 17.71 -4.14
N GLU A 56 5.30 18.51 -5.19
CA GLU A 56 5.32 19.97 -5.06
C GLU A 56 3.91 20.55 -4.85
N TRP A 57 2.90 19.96 -5.51
CA TRP A 57 1.56 20.56 -5.61
C TRP A 57 0.43 19.63 -5.17
N ALA A 58 0.63 18.31 -5.26
CA ALA A 58 -0.39 17.33 -4.93
C ALA A 58 -0.46 17.01 -3.42
N GLU A 59 -1.67 16.73 -2.92
CA GLU A 59 -1.88 16.33 -1.52
C GLU A 59 -1.21 14.98 -1.26
N MET A 60 -0.14 14.96 -0.47
CA MET A 60 0.59 13.73 -0.23
C MET A 60 -0.14 12.81 0.76
N PRO A 61 -0.32 11.51 0.46
CA PRO A 61 -0.71 10.53 1.47
C PRO A 61 0.32 10.47 2.62
N PRO A 62 -0.07 10.00 3.82
CA PRO A 62 0.86 9.78 4.92
C PRO A 62 2.11 9.00 4.50
N LYS A 63 3.29 9.48 4.93
CA LYS A 63 4.59 8.85 4.64
C LYS A 63 4.65 7.39 5.08
N GLU A 64 3.92 7.03 6.13
CA GLU A 64 3.82 5.66 6.58
C GLU A 64 2.35 5.27 6.70
N HIS A 65 2.03 4.05 6.24
CA HIS A 65 0.69 3.51 6.37
C HIS A 65 0.71 2.00 6.48
N SER A 66 -0.29 1.44 7.18
CA SER A 66 -0.44 -0.01 7.27
C SER A 66 -1.89 -0.42 7.10
N ILE A 67 -2.10 -1.49 6.35
CA ILE A 67 -3.42 -2.05 6.09
C ILE A 67 -3.38 -3.54 6.40
N ASN A 68 -4.42 -4.02 7.08
CA ASN A 68 -4.67 -5.44 7.29
C ASN A 68 -5.94 -5.86 6.53
N ALA A 69 -5.94 -7.06 5.96
CA ALA A 69 -7.03 -7.59 5.14
C ALA A 69 -7.17 -9.11 5.30
N PRO A 70 -8.37 -9.66 5.03
CA PRO A 70 -8.60 -11.10 5.04
C PRO A 70 -7.92 -11.81 3.86
N THR A 71 -7.76 -11.12 2.71
CA THR A 71 -7.18 -11.66 1.48
C THR A 71 -6.31 -10.62 0.78
N ILE A 72 -5.48 -11.06 -0.18
CA ILE A 72 -4.64 -10.17 -0.99
C ILE A 72 -5.48 -9.22 -1.85
N VAL A 73 -6.60 -9.70 -2.41
CA VAL A 73 -7.51 -8.87 -3.21
C VAL A 73 -8.14 -7.76 -2.37
N GLU A 74 -8.60 -8.09 -1.15
CA GLU A 74 -9.12 -7.10 -0.22
C GLU A 74 -8.05 -6.10 0.24
N LEU A 75 -6.79 -6.52 0.35
CA LEU A 75 -5.66 -5.64 0.65
C LEU A 75 -5.51 -4.57 -0.44
N TYR A 76 -5.39 -4.97 -1.72
CA TYR A 76 -5.26 -4.04 -2.83
C TYR A 76 -6.50 -3.16 -3.01
N ARG A 77 -7.70 -3.68 -2.74
CA ARG A 77 -8.94 -2.89 -2.74
C ARG A 77 -8.89 -1.77 -1.71
N LYS A 78 -8.51 -2.08 -0.47
CA LYS A 78 -8.37 -1.08 0.61
C LYS A 78 -7.26 -0.08 0.29
N LEU A 79 -6.16 -0.56 -0.27
CA LEU A 79 -5.02 0.26 -0.64
C LEU A 79 -5.38 1.26 -1.75
N ASN A 80 -6.04 0.82 -2.82
CA ASN A 80 -6.54 1.70 -3.87
C ASN A 80 -7.51 2.75 -3.33
N ARG A 81 -8.44 2.35 -2.44
CA ARG A 81 -9.35 3.31 -1.79
C ARG A 81 -8.61 4.34 -0.96
N TRP A 82 -7.54 3.94 -0.28
CA TRP A 82 -6.74 4.87 0.52
C TRP A 82 -6.02 5.88 -0.39
N PHE A 83 -5.32 5.43 -1.42
CA PHE A 83 -4.67 6.34 -2.40
C PHE A 83 -5.64 7.29 -3.08
N ARG A 84 -6.84 6.79 -3.45
CA ARG A 84 -7.88 7.63 -4.08
C ARG A 84 -8.37 8.77 -3.19
N LYS A 85 -8.25 8.68 -1.86
CA LYS A 85 -8.59 9.81 -0.97
C LYS A 85 -7.69 11.03 -1.21
N TYR A 86 -6.49 10.79 -1.73
CA TYR A 86 -5.47 11.79 -2.02
C TYR A 86 -5.37 12.09 -3.53
N GLY A 87 -6.31 11.59 -4.34
CA GLY A 87 -6.29 11.80 -5.80
C GLY A 87 -5.30 10.92 -6.57
N TYR A 88 -4.81 9.83 -5.98
CA TYR A 88 -3.87 8.90 -6.63
C TYR A 88 -4.52 7.58 -7.04
N THR A 89 -3.93 6.92 -8.03
CA THR A 89 -4.23 5.53 -8.39
C THR A 89 -2.97 4.73 -8.66
N PHE A 90 -3.07 3.39 -8.63
CA PHE A 90 -1.94 2.53 -9.00
C PHE A 90 -1.50 2.81 -10.43
N TYR A 91 -0.19 2.92 -10.61
CA TYR A 91 0.42 2.95 -11.91
C TYR A 91 1.01 1.57 -12.21
N THR A 92 0.50 0.93 -13.25
CA THR A 92 1.05 -0.32 -13.80
C THR A 92 1.49 -0.02 -15.23
N HIS A 93 2.75 -0.32 -15.53
CA HIS A 93 3.32 -0.21 -16.88
C HIS A 93 2.59 -1.06 -17.91
#